data_AF-A0A952ABF7-F1
#
_entry.id   AF-A0A952ABF7-F1
#
_cell.length_a   1.000
_cell.length_b   1.000
_cell.length_c   1.000
_cell.angle_alpha   90.00
_cell.angle_beta   90.00
_cell.angle_gamma   90.00
#
_symmetry.space_group_name_H-M   'P 1'
#
loop_
_entity.id
_entity.type
_entity.pdbx_description
1 polymer ?
#
loop_
_entity_poly.entity_id
_entity_poly.type
_entity_poly.pdbx_seq_one_letter_code
_entity_poly.pdbx_strand_id
1 'polypeptide(L)'
;MQFDQIIRELEQTRTLPVDALRKAQINRDLITPELLRVIERYIAADSNTRSRPNAVFFAFHLLGSWRAKSAYPLLATFLRQNPADLEDVLGDAITATSHRVMACVFDGDPGPLYGIITDCESACKKDPL
;
A
#
# COMPACT_ATOMS: atom_id res chain seq x y z
N MET A 1 -6.59 -8.87 19.84
CA MET A 1 -8.05 -8.60 19.84
C MET A 1 -8.42 -7.14 19.53
N GLN A 2 -7.68 -6.11 19.97
CA GLN A 2 -8.03 -4.71 19.65
C GLN A 2 -7.56 -4.25 18.25
N PHE A 3 -6.38 -4.69 17.78
CA PHE A 3 -5.85 -4.31 16.47
C PHE A 3 -6.57 -4.98 15.30
N ASP A 4 -6.94 -6.25 15.46
CA ASP A 4 -7.73 -6.97 14.45
C ASP A 4 -9.07 -6.29 14.16
N GLN A 5 -9.63 -5.61 15.17
CA GLN A 5 -10.87 -4.85 15.02
C GLN A 5 -10.67 -3.60 14.18
N ILE A 6 -9.55 -2.89 14.36
CA ILE A 6 -9.19 -1.72 13.54
C ILE A 6 -9.04 -2.16 12.09
N ILE A 7 -8.33 -3.27 11.85
CA ILE A 7 -8.12 -3.81 10.50
C ILE A 7 -9.47 -4.19 9.86
N ARG A 8 -10.35 -4.91 10.58
CA ARG A 8 -11.70 -5.23 10.09
C ARG A 8 -12.55 -3.99 9.76
N GLU A 9 -12.45 -2.94 10.57
CA GLU A 9 -13.19 -1.69 10.33
C GLU A 9 -12.72 -1.00 9.03
N LEU A 10 -11.42 -1.02 8.74
CA LEU A 10 -10.85 -0.52 7.48
C LEU A 10 -11.30 -1.35 6.26
N GLU A 11 -11.58 -2.64 6.46
CA GLU A 11 -11.96 -3.58 5.39
C GLU A 11 -13.42 -3.44 4.94
N GLN A 12 -14.33 -3.14 5.86
CA GLN A 12 -15.78 -3.25 5.62
C GLN A 12 -16.45 -1.97 5.09
N THR A 13 -15.71 -0.87 4.95
CA THR A 13 -16.32 0.45 4.78
C THR A 13 -16.52 0.86 3.32
N ARG A 14 -17.74 1.30 2.98
CA ARG A 14 -18.05 2.11 1.76
C ARG A 14 -17.87 3.62 1.99
N THR A 15 -17.57 4.02 3.22
CA THR A 15 -17.42 5.40 3.69
C THR A 15 -16.12 5.52 4.48
N LEU A 16 -15.58 6.73 4.67
CA LEU A 16 -14.29 6.90 5.37
C LEU A 16 -14.38 6.40 6.85
N PRO A 17 -13.56 5.41 7.29
CA PRO A 17 -13.62 4.83 8.64
C PRO A 17 -12.88 5.71 9.67
N VAL A 18 -13.44 6.89 9.95
CA VAL A 18 -12.80 7.94 10.77
C VAL A 18 -12.33 7.44 12.13
N ASP A 19 -13.12 6.63 12.83
CA ASP A 19 -12.77 6.15 14.17
C ASP A 19 -11.62 5.13 14.15
N ALA A 20 -11.58 4.24 13.15
CA ALA A 20 -10.48 3.30 12.96
C ALA A 20 -9.17 4.05 12.65
N LEU A 21 -9.24 5.06 11.78
CA LEU A 21 -8.09 5.92 11.44
C LEU A 21 -7.60 6.71 12.66
N ARG A 22 -8.51 7.23 13.48
CA ARG A 22 -8.15 7.93 14.73
C ARG A 22 -7.48 6.99 15.73
N LYS A 23 -8.01 5.78 15.91
CA LYS A 23 -7.38 4.76 16.78
C LYS A 23 -6.00 4.35 16.26
N ALA A 24 -5.85 4.17 14.94
CA ALA A 24 -4.58 3.85 14.32
C ALA A 24 -3.54 4.97 14.55
N GLN A 25 -3.95 6.23 14.41
CA GLN A 25 -3.09 7.39 14.69
C GLN A 25 -2.60 7.41 16.14
N ILE A 26 -3.48 7.15 17.12
CA ILE A 26 -3.12 7.11 18.55
C ILE A 26 -2.14 5.97 18.84
N ASN A 27 -2.28 4.82 18.17
CA ASN A 27 -1.49 3.61 18.40
C ASN A 27 -0.46 3.35 17.30
N ARG A 28 0.05 4.42 16.68
CA ARG A 28 0.91 4.37 15.49
C ARG A 28 2.03 3.34 15.59
N ASP A 29 2.82 3.37 16.67
CA ASP A 29 4.03 2.53 16.78
C ASP A 29 3.67 1.05 16.90
N LEU A 30 2.53 0.74 17.54
CA LEU A 30 2.03 -0.62 17.69
C LEU A 30 1.39 -1.15 16.41
N ILE A 31 0.71 -0.30 15.64
CA ILE A 31 -0.03 -0.71 14.45
C ILE A 31 0.81 -0.70 13.17
N THR A 32 1.89 0.08 13.13
CA THR A 32 2.82 0.13 11.99
C THR A 32 3.25 -1.26 11.49
N PRO A 33 3.75 -2.19 12.34
CA PRO A 33 4.13 -3.53 11.87
C PRO A 33 2.94 -4.34 11.34
N GLU A 34 1.74 -4.14 11.88
CA GLU A 34 0.53 -4.82 11.39
C GLU A 34 0.10 -4.30 10.00
N LEU A 35 0.22 -2.99 9.75
CA LEU A 35 -0.04 -2.41 8.43
C LEU A 35 0.96 -2.90 7.39
N LEU A 36 2.24 -3.04 7.74
CA LEU A 36 3.24 -3.65 6.88
C LEU A 36 2.85 -5.09 6.53
N ARG A 37 2.44 -5.89 7.52
CA ARG A 37 1.99 -7.26 7.30
C ARG A 37 0.75 -7.37 6.41
N VAL A 38 -0.17 -6.40 6.48
CA VAL A 38 -1.33 -6.33 5.56
C VAL A 38 -0.86 -6.18 4.11
N ILE A 39 0.11 -5.30 3.85
CA ILE A 39 0.67 -5.09 2.51
C ILE A 39 1.47 -6.31 2.05
N GLU A 40 2.30 -6.90 2.91
CA GLU A 40 3.04 -8.14 2.59
C GLU A 40 2.11 -9.28 2.19
N ARG A 41 1.02 -9.49 2.94
CA ARG A 41 0.02 -10.52 2.63
C ARG A 41 -0.68 -10.27 1.30
N TYR A 42 -0.94 -9.00 0.98
CA TYR A 42 -1.53 -8.64 -0.30
C TYR A 42 -0.58 -8.97 -1.46
N ILE A 43 0.70 -8.59 -1.34
CA ILE A 43 1.73 -8.91 -2.35
C ILE A 43 1.87 -10.42 -2.54
N ALA A 44 1.87 -11.19 -1.44
CA ALA A 44 2.03 -12.64 -1.48
C ALA A 44 0.78 -13.41 -1.94
N ALA A 45 -0.40 -12.78 -1.95
CA ALA A 45 -1.64 -13.41 -2.37
C ALA A 45 -1.76 -13.43 -3.91
N ASP A 46 -2.31 -14.53 -4.43
CA ASP A 46 -2.65 -14.67 -5.85
C ASP A 46 -3.70 -13.63 -6.24
N SER A 47 -3.57 -13.00 -7.41
CA SER A 47 -4.46 -11.94 -7.87
C SER A 47 -5.94 -12.35 -7.82
N ASN A 48 -6.27 -13.62 -8.05
CA ASN A 48 -7.66 -14.12 -8.01
C ASN A 48 -8.23 -14.28 -6.58
N THR A 49 -7.35 -14.26 -5.57
CA THR A 49 -7.70 -14.47 -4.15
C THR A 49 -7.48 -13.24 -3.29
N ARG A 50 -6.96 -12.16 -3.88
CA ARG A 50 -6.71 -10.91 -3.17
C ARG A 50 -8.02 -10.39 -2.59
N SER A 51 -8.01 -10.22 -1.28
CA SER A 51 -9.11 -9.68 -0.50
C SER A 51 -8.58 -8.47 0.26
N ARG A 52 -9.44 -7.46 0.48
CA ARG A 52 -9.19 -6.26 1.31
C ARG A 52 -8.46 -5.09 0.63
N PRO A 53 -8.93 -4.59 -0.54
CA PRO A 53 -8.32 -3.43 -1.19
C PRO A 53 -8.31 -2.18 -0.28
N ASN A 54 -9.40 -1.94 0.46
CA ASN A 54 -9.51 -0.79 1.36
C ASN A 54 -8.46 -0.80 2.48
N ALA A 55 -8.16 -1.95 3.08
CA ALA A 55 -7.17 -2.03 4.15
C ALA A 55 -5.76 -1.70 3.64
N VAL A 56 -5.41 -2.18 2.44
CA VAL A 56 -4.13 -1.88 1.78
C VAL A 56 -4.05 -0.40 1.41
N PHE A 57 -5.13 0.16 0.88
CA PHE A 57 -5.23 1.59 0.57
C PHE A 57 -4.96 2.47 1.81
N PHE A 58 -5.62 2.18 2.94
CA PHE A 58 -5.41 2.93 4.17
C PHE A 58 -4.03 2.68 4.78
N ALA A 59 -3.52 1.44 4.74
CA ALA A 59 -2.17 1.11 5.19
C ALA A 59 -1.12 1.94 4.43
N PHE A 60 -1.22 1.99 3.10
CA PHE A 60 -0.34 2.77 2.23
C PHE A 60 -0.29 4.25 2.63
N HIS A 61 -1.46 4.88 2.76
CA HIS A 61 -1.56 6.30 3.10
C HIS A 61 -1.13 6.60 4.55
N LEU A 62 -1.48 5.74 5.52
CA LEU A 62 -1.08 5.92 6.92
C LEU A 62 0.44 5.83 7.08
N LEU A 63 1.07 4.80 6.52
CA LEU A 63 2.53 4.63 6.55
C LEU A 63 3.25 5.83 5.91
N GLY A 64 2.71 6.35 4.80
CA GLY A 64 3.16 7.59 4.18
C GLY A 64 3.05 8.80 5.09
N SER A 65 1.88 9.01 5.69
CA SER A 65 1.62 10.14 6.61
C SER A 65 2.53 10.11 7.83
N TRP A 66 2.88 8.91 8.29
CA TRP A 66 3.74 8.67 9.43
C TRP A 66 5.23 8.74 9.08
N ARG A 67 5.59 8.76 7.79
CA ARG A 67 6.99 8.70 7.32
C ARG A 67 7.70 7.44 7.84
N ALA A 68 6.99 6.31 7.87
CA ALA A 68 7.52 5.04 8.33
C ALA A 68 8.59 4.53 7.35
N LYS A 69 9.87 4.78 7.64
CA LYS A 69 10.99 4.47 6.73
C LYS A 69 11.11 2.99 6.39
N SER A 70 10.81 2.12 7.35
CA SER A 70 10.75 0.67 7.16
C SER A 70 9.73 0.23 6.10
N ALA A 71 8.76 1.08 5.75
CA ALA A 71 7.77 0.75 4.72
C ALA A 71 8.33 0.89 3.29
N TYR A 72 9.37 1.68 3.08
CA TYR A 72 9.84 2.04 1.73
C TYR A 72 10.10 0.85 0.80
N PRO A 73 10.91 -0.16 1.14
CA PRO A 73 11.16 -1.28 0.24
C PRO A 73 9.89 -2.10 -0.04
N LEU A 74 9.01 -2.22 0.95
CA LEU A 74 7.75 -2.94 0.81
C LEU A 74 6.76 -2.18 -0.08
N LEU A 75 6.61 -0.87 0.10
CA LEU A 75 5.76 -0.03 -0.75
C LEU A 75 6.29 0.03 -2.18
N ALA A 76 7.61 0.02 -2.37
CA ALA A 76 8.19 -0.08 -3.69
C ALA A 76 7.84 -1.42 -4.37
N THR A 77 7.89 -2.52 -3.64
CA THR A 77 7.48 -3.85 -4.13
C THR A 77 5.98 -3.92 -4.43
N PHE A 78 5.15 -3.26 -3.60
CA PHE A 78 3.72 -3.12 -3.84
C PHE A 78 3.43 -2.37 -5.15
N LEU A 79 4.12 -1.25 -5.43
CA LEU A 79 3.93 -0.49 -6.68
C LEU A 79 4.43 -1.21 -7.95
N ARG A 80 5.07 -2.37 -7.81
CA ARG A 80 5.46 -3.26 -8.93
C ARG A 80 4.43 -4.34 -9.23
N GLN A 81 3.33 -4.41 -8.48
CA GLN A 81 2.26 -5.36 -8.77
C GLN A 81 1.58 -5.05 -10.10
N ASN A 82 0.81 -6.01 -10.61
CA ASN A 82 0.07 -5.87 -11.87
C ASN A 82 -0.75 -4.55 -11.87
N PRO A 83 -0.72 -3.75 -12.96
CA PRO A 83 -1.49 -2.51 -13.05
C PRO A 83 -2.98 -2.65 -12.70
N ALA A 84 -3.63 -3.75 -13.08
CA ALA A 84 -5.04 -3.98 -12.75
C ALA A 84 -5.25 -4.14 -11.23
N ASP A 85 -4.34 -4.86 -10.56
CA ASP A 85 -4.39 -5.05 -9.11
C ASP A 85 -4.13 -3.72 -8.37
N LEU A 86 -3.23 -2.89 -8.90
CA LEU A 86 -2.97 -1.56 -8.37
C LEU A 86 -4.16 -0.64 -8.55
N GLU A 87 -4.83 -0.68 -9.71
CA GLU A 87 -6.04 0.10 -9.99
C GLU A 87 -7.16 -0.27 -9.00
N ASP A 88 -7.36 -1.56 -8.73
CA ASP A 88 -8.37 -2.03 -7.77
C ASP A 88 -8.13 -1.55 -6.32
N VAL A 89 -6.88 -1.29 -5.94
CA VAL A 89 -6.52 -0.87 -4.58
C VAL A 89 -6.40 0.64 -4.45
N LEU A 90 -5.64 1.27 -5.34
CA LEU A 90 -5.28 2.68 -5.26
C LEU A 90 -6.16 3.55 -6.16
N GLY A 91 -6.64 3.03 -7.29
CA GLY A 91 -7.32 3.83 -8.31
C GLY A 91 -6.57 5.11 -8.64
N ASP A 92 -7.28 6.24 -8.60
CA ASP A 92 -6.70 7.57 -8.83
C ASP A 92 -5.50 7.93 -7.92
N ALA A 93 -5.38 7.29 -6.75
CA ALA A 93 -4.26 7.52 -5.83
C ALA A 93 -2.90 7.09 -6.42
N ILE A 94 -2.89 6.21 -7.43
CA ILE A 94 -1.66 5.83 -8.15
C ILE A 94 -0.94 7.09 -8.64
N THR A 95 -1.66 7.97 -9.34
CA THR A 95 -1.06 9.20 -9.90
C THR A 95 -1.16 10.38 -8.93
N ALA A 96 -2.23 10.47 -8.15
CA ALA A 96 -2.50 11.63 -7.31
C ALA A 96 -1.66 11.71 -6.02
N THR A 97 -1.38 10.58 -5.37
CA THR A 97 -0.76 10.59 -4.02
C THR A 97 0.46 9.70 -3.86
N SER A 98 0.65 8.68 -4.69
CA SER A 98 1.72 7.68 -4.50
C SER A 98 3.12 8.29 -4.50
N HIS A 99 3.38 9.27 -5.37
CA HIS A 99 4.67 9.98 -5.40
C HIS A 99 5.00 10.68 -4.07
N ARG A 100 4.00 11.27 -3.40
CA ARG A 100 4.16 11.92 -2.08
C ARG A 100 4.37 10.90 -0.98
N VAL A 101 3.63 9.79 -1.01
CA VAL A 101 3.79 8.71 -0.04
C VAL A 101 5.21 8.13 -0.11
N MET A 102 5.68 7.80 -1.33
CA MET A 102 7.03 7.27 -1.54
C MET A 102 8.12 8.25 -1.08
N ALA A 103 7.98 9.55 -1.39
CA ALA A 103 8.90 10.56 -0.89
C ALA A 103 8.93 10.65 0.65
N CYS A 104 7.78 10.50 1.31
CA CYS A 104 7.69 10.53 2.77
C CYS A 104 8.38 9.32 3.43
N VAL A 105 8.26 8.13 2.86
CA VAL A 105 8.85 6.90 3.43
C VAL A 105 10.29 6.67 2.99
N PHE A 106 10.81 7.37 1.97
CA PHE A 106 12.17 7.18 1.45
C PHE A 106 13.24 7.09 2.54
N ASP A 107 13.97 5.99 2.57
CA ASP A 107 14.95 5.65 3.62
C ASP A 107 16.39 6.04 3.27
N GLY A 108 16.64 6.51 2.05
CA GLY A 108 17.96 6.89 1.56
C GLY A 108 18.52 5.98 0.47
N ASP A 109 17.95 4.79 0.29
CA ASP A 109 18.37 3.85 -0.77
C ASP A 109 17.48 4.00 -2.01
N PRO A 110 17.99 4.43 -3.18
CA PRO A 110 17.19 4.50 -4.40
C PRO A 110 16.94 3.13 -5.06
N GLY A 111 17.62 2.06 -4.60
CA GLY A 111 17.56 0.72 -5.20
C GLY A 111 16.15 0.22 -5.51
N PRO A 112 15.21 0.24 -4.55
CA PRO A 112 13.83 -0.19 -4.78
C PRO A 112 13.07 0.60 -5.87
N LEU A 113 13.38 1.88 -6.08
CA LEU A 113 12.75 2.69 -7.14
C LEU A 113 13.20 2.30 -8.54
N TYR A 114 14.45 1.87 -8.70
CA TYR A 114 14.92 1.42 -10.02
C TYR A 114 14.09 0.24 -10.54
N GLY A 115 13.71 -0.69 -9.67
CA GLY A 115 12.86 -1.82 -10.04
C GLY A 115 11.48 -1.38 -10.57
N ILE A 116 10.88 -0.32 -10.02
CA ILE A 116 9.62 0.23 -10.53
C ILE A 116 9.81 0.80 -11.94
N ILE A 117 10.89 1.58 -12.15
CA ILE A 117 11.15 2.26 -13.41
C ILE A 117 11.42 1.24 -14.53
N THR A 118 12.22 0.20 -14.25
CA THR A 118 12.59 -0.81 -15.25
C THR A 118 11.46 -1.80 -15.56
N ASP A 119 10.49 -1.97 -14.66
CA ASP A 119 9.35 -2.87 -14.90
C ASP A 119 8.36 -2.29 -15.94
N CYS A 120 8.21 -0.96 -16.00
CA CYS A 120 7.38 -0.30 -17.01
C CYS A 120 7.84 -0.60 -18.46
N GLU A 121 9.14 -0.80 -18.68
CA GLU A 121 9.67 -1.17 -20.01
C GLU A 121 9.21 -2.58 -20.44
N SER A 122 8.94 -3.47 -19.48
CA SER A 122 8.49 -4.84 -19.76
C SER A 122 7.00 -4.92 -20.07
N ALA A 123 6.19 -4.04 -19.46
CA ALA A 123 4.74 -3.98 -19.67
C ALA A 123 4.35 -3.36 -21.03
N CYS A 124 5.13 -2.41 -21.55
CA CYS A 124 4.89 -1.80 -22.87
C CYS A 124 5.16 -2.74 -24.07
N LYS A 125 5.65 -3.97 -23.85
CA LYS A 125 6.07 -4.87 -24.94
C LYS A 125 5.02 -5.88 -25.40
N LYS A 126 3.78 -5.81 -24.90
CA LYS A 126 2.70 -6.75 -25.24
C LYS A 126 1.47 -6.05 -25.81
N ASP A 127 1.62 -5.46 -27.00
CA ASP A 127 0.53 -5.34 -27.96
C ASP A 127 1.09 -5.69 -29.35
N PRO A 128 1.01 -6.96 -29.78
CA PRO A 128 1.09 -7.25 -31.21
C PRO A 128 -0.25 -6.83 -31.84
N LEU A 129 -0.17 -5.84 -32.73
CA LEU A 129 -1.21 -5.50 -33.71
C LEU A 129 -1.69 -6.75 -34.47
#